data_AF-A0A260QFY2-F1
#
_entry.id   AF-A0A260QFY2-F1
#
_cell.length_a   1.000
_cell.length_b   1.000
_cell.length_c   1.000
_cell.angle_alpha   90.00
_cell.angle_beta   90.00
_cell.angle_gamma   90.00
#
_symmetry.space_group_name_H-M   'P 1'
#
loop_
_entity.id
_entity.type
_entity.pdbx_description
1 polymer ?
#
loop_
_entity_poly.entity_id
_entity_poly.type
_entity_poly.pdbx_seq_one_letter_code
_entity_poly.pdbx_strand_id
1 'polypeptide(L)'
;MCRMCDGYGVDEYIGDVKSAIDRFGWALQYVESEVDRDGIHPAFCYTVGLTGFGSPEIVVTGRDPNESSRILNALGTSVASGLLEVESGIGCWAAGFELFTIDVPDCADILHAASDVYGKGCFSAVQAVWKGCDGSLPWEGIPSTVVQPVLGPLPY
;
A
#
# COMPACT_ATOMS: atom_id res chain seq x y z
N MET A 1 -9.40 13.36 -6.75
CA MET A 1 -8.84 14.70 -6.99
C MET A 1 -7.59 14.85 -6.16
N CYS A 2 -6.46 14.49 -6.78
CA CYS A 2 -5.13 14.52 -6.20
C CYS A 2 -4.72 15.97 -5.88
N ARG A 3 -4.30 16.26 -4.64
CA ARG A 3 -3.90 17.63 -4.22
C ARG A 3 -2.62 18.13 -4.90
N MET A 4 -1.78 17.24 -5.45
CA MET A 4 -0.61 17.65 -6.23
C MET A 4 -0.97 18.35 -7.55
N CYS A 5 -2.21 18.17 -8.04
CA CYS A 5 -2.67 18.82 -9.28
C CYS A 5 -3.21 20.25 -9.06
N ASP A 6 -3.36 20.71 -7.81
CA ASP A 6 -3.97 22.01 -7.44
C ASP A 6 -2.94 23.11 -7.12
N GLY A 7 -1.67 22.94 -7.51
CA GLY A 7 -0.62 23.97 -7.37
C GLY A 7 0.15 23.95 -6.04
N TYR A 8 -0.02 22.89 -5.24
CA TYR A 8 0.82 22.61 -4.07
C TYR A 8 2.24 22.23 -4.50
N GLY A 9 3.25 22.85 -3.88
CA GLY A 9 4.63 22.40 -4.00
C GLY A 9 4.81 21.03 -3.32
N VAL A 10 5.77 20.24 -3.80
CA VAL A 10 6.13 18.93 -3.21
C VAL A 10 6.36 19.06 -1.70
N ASP A 11 7.04 20.11 -1.26
CA ASP A 11 7.33 20.35 0.16
C ASP A 11 6.07 20.54 1.02
N GLU A 12 5.04 21.21 0.51
CA GLU A 12 3.80 21.46 1.25
C GLU A 12 2.97 20.18 1.38
N TYR A 13 2.90 19.39 0.30
CA TYR A 13 2.27 18.08 0.32
C TYR A 13 2.98 17.12 1.30
N ILE A 14 4.32 17.08 1.31
CA ILE A 14 5.07 16.27 2.29
C ILE A 14 4.87 16.79 3.71
N GLY A 15 4.70 18.10 3.90
CA GLY A 15 4.28 18.68 5.17
C GLY A 15 2.94 18.16 5.68
N ASP A 16 1.94 18.06 4.78
CA ASP A 16 0.63 17.46 5.09
C ASP A 16 0.75 15.98 5.46
N VAL A 17 1.58 15.22 4.73
CA VAL A 17 1.83 13.79 5.04
C VAL A 17 2.44 13.64 6.43
N LYS A 18 3.50 14.41 6.74
CA LYS A 18 4.13 14.39 8.07
C LYS A 18 3.16 14.79 9.17
N SER A 19 2.33 15.80 8.93
CA SER A 19 1.30 16.24 9.90
C SER A 19 0.26 15.15 10.16
N ALA A 20 -0.12 14.37 9.15
CA ALA A 20 -1.02 13.23 9.31
C ALA A 20 -0.35 12.11 10.12
N ILE A 21 0.92 11.80 9.87
CA ILE A 21 1.71 10.83 10.64
C ILE A 21 1.78 11.26 12.11
N ASP A 22 2.15 12.50 12.40
CA ASP A 22 2.26 12.99 13.77
C ASP A 22 0.92 12.92 14.54
N ARG A 23 -0.19 13.11 13.83
CA ARG A 23 -1.53 13.12 14.43
C ARG A 23 -2.15 11.74 14.60
N PHE A 24 -1.93 10.84 13.64
CA PHE A 24 -2.66 9.56 13.54
C PHE A 24 -1.76 8.32 13.60
N GLY A 25 -0.44 8.50 13.58
CA GLY A 25 0.56 7.43 13.51
C GLY A 25 0.98 7.10 12.07
N TRP A 26 0.05 7.18 11.11
CA TRP A 26 0.36 7.01 9.68
C TRP A 26 -0.57 7.85 8.79
N ALA A 27 -0.12 8.09 7.56
CA ALA A 27 -0.88 8.66 6.46
C ALA A 27 -1.20 7.58 5.42
N LEU A 28 -2.22 7.85 4.59
CA LEU A 28 -2.56 7.01 3.44
C LEU A 28 -2.36 7.79 2.15
N GLN A 29 -1.68 7.20 1.18
CA GLN A 29 -1.47 7.77 -0.14
C GLN A 29 -2.18 6.94 -1.20
N TYR A 30 -3.12 7.57 -1.89
CA TYR A 30 -3.86 6.95 -2.98
C TYR A 30 -3.34 7.47 -4.32
N VAL A 31 -2.94 6.55 -5.19
CA VAL A 31 -2.51 6.82 -6.57
C VAL A 31 -3.64 6.34 -7.48
N GLU A 32 -4.22 7.27 -8.24
CA GLU A 32 -5.32 6.98 -9.16
C GLU A 32 -4.83 6.11 -10.34
N SER A 33 -5.74 5.35 -10.96
CA SER A 33 -5.39 4.54 -12.12
C SER A 33 -4.99 5.42 -13.29
N GLU A 34 -4.00 4.98 -14.05
CA GLU A 34 -3.55 5.67 -15.26
C GLU A 34 -3.62 4.72 -16.46
N VAL A 35 -3.80 5.30 -17.65
CA VAL A 35 -3.76 4.56 -18.92
C VAL A 35 -2.78 5.27 -19.84
N ASP A 36 -1.77 4.54 -20.28
CA ASP A 36 -0.73 5.04 -21.17
C ASP A 36 -0.52 4.11 -22.37
N ARG A 37 0.64 4.23 -23.03
CA ARG A 37 0.99 3.41 -24.20
C ARG A 37 1.33 1.96 -23.83
N ASP A 38 1.73 1.72 -22.59
CA ASP A 38 2.21 0.43 -22.09
C ASP A 38 1.09 -0.36 -21.40
N GLY A 39 -0.03 0.28 -21.05
CA GLY A 39 -1.28 -0.39 -20.70
C GLY A 39 -2.13 0.37 -19.70
N ILE A 40 -2.89 -0.40 -18.91
CA ILE A 40 -3.62 0.09 -17.75
C ILE A 40 -2.71 -0.11 -16.54
N HIS A 41 -2.48 0.95 -15.77
CA HIS A 41 -1.83 0.94 -14.46
C HIS A 41 -2.91 1.11 -13.39
N PRO A 42 -3.33 0.01 -12.74
CA PRO A 42 -4.37 0.06 -11.72
C PRO A 42 -3.96 0.91 -10.52
N ALA A 43 -4.95 1.63 -9.97
CA ALA A 43 -4.80 2.38 -8.75
C ALA A 43 -4.24 1.52 -7.60
N PHE A 44 -3.49 2.17 -6.73
CA PHE A 44 -3.01 1.57 -5.50
C PHE A 44 -2.99 2.57 -4.36
N CYS A 45 -3.01 2.05 -3.15
CA CYS A 45 -2.96 2.83 -1.93
C CYS A 45 -1.91 2.26 -1.00
N TYR A 46 -1.19 3.09 -0.28
CA TYR A 46 -0.17 2.65 0.65
C TYR A 46 -0.12 3.49 1.92
N THR A 47 0.42 2.90 2.98
CA THR A 47 0.71 3.60 4.23
C THR A 47 2.02 4.37 4.14
N VAL A 48 2.11 5.47 4.90
CA VAL A 48 3.38 6.11 5.25
C VAL A 48 3.31 6.38 6.74
N GLY A 49 4.11 5.70 7.55
CA GLY A 49 4.12 5.88 9.01
C GLY A 49 4.45 4.59 9.76
N LEU A 50 4.13 3.44 9.17
CA LEU A 50 4.30 2.13 9.82
C LEU A 50 5.76 1.79 10.07
N THR A 51 6.68 2.36 9.28
CA THR A 51 8.12 2.31 9.52
C THR A 51 8.49 2.78 10.92
N GLY A 52 7.79 3.79 11.46
CA GLY A 52 8.00 4.29 12.82
C GLY A 52 7.60 3.30 13.93
N PHE A 53 6.77 2.32 13.60
CA PHE A 53 6.39 1.21 14.47
C PHE A 53 7.30 -0.02 14.29
N GLY A 54 8.36 0.07 13.46
CA GLY A 54 9.23 -1.06 13.14
C GLY A 54 8.62 -2.05 12.16
N SER A 55 7.59 -1.64 11.41
CA SER A 55 6.87 -2.49 10.44
C SER A 55 7.07 -1.96 9.00
N PRO A 56 7.09 -2.84 7.98
CA PRO A 56 7.07 -2.39 6.59
C PRO A 56 5.81 -1.56 6.29
N GLU A 57 5.92 -0.64 5.33
CA GLU A 57 4.72 0.00 4.77
C GLU A 57 3.87 -1.01 4.00
N ILE A 58 2.56 -0.83 4.02
CA ILE A 58 1.61 -1.77 3.42
C ILE A 58 0.96 -1.16 2.20
N VAL A 59 0.99 -1.87 1.07
CA VAL A 59 0.39 -1.48 -0.21
C VAL A 59 -0.80 -2.36 -0.53
N VAL A 60 -1.88 -1.79 -1.05
CA VAL A 60 -3.02 -2.49 -1.64
C VAL A 60 -3.25 -1.98 -3.06
N THR A 61 -3.33 -2.88 -4.03
CA THR A 61 -3.56 -2.55 -5.44
C THR A 61 -4.97 -2.95 -5.88
N GLY A 62 -5.50 -2.27 -6.91
CA GLY A 62 -6.73 -2.68 -7.59
C GLY A 62 -8.03 -2.37 -6.83
N ARG A 63 -8.00 -1.39 -5.92
CA ARG A 63 -9.14 -1.04 -5.04
C ARG A 63 -9.42 0.46 -5.06
N ASP A 64 -10.66 0.82 -4.80
CA ASP A 64 -11.06 2.23 -4.71
C ASP A 64 -10.59 2.86 -3.38
N PRO A 65 -10.55 4.20 -3.27
CA PRO A 65 -10.03 4.87 -2.08
C PRO A 65 -10.71 4.47 -0.76
N ASN A 66 -12.02 4.16 -0.79
CA ASN A 66 -12.76 3.77 0.40
C ASN A 66 -12.37 2.37 0.86
N GLU A 67 -12.37 1.39 -0.04
CA GLU A 67 -11.96 0.01 0.27
C GLU A 67 -10.49 -0.02 0.73
N SER A 68 -9.60 0.60 -0.03
CA SER A 68 -8.18 0.70 0.31
C SER A 68 -7.94 1.30 1.68
N SER A 69 -8.61 2.42 2.01
CA SER A 69 -8.42 3.08 3.30
C SER A 69 -8.94 2.25 4.47
N ARG A 70 -10.04 1.50 4.30
CA ARG A 70 -10.56 0.61 5.35
C ARG A 70 -9.62 -0.55 5.61
N ILE A 71 -9.08 -1.17 4.55
CA ILE A 71 -8.10 -2.25 4.68
C ILE A 71 -6.83 -1.74 5.39
N LEU A 72 -6.22 -0.67 4.88
CA LEU A 72 -4.95 -0.17 5.39
C LEU A 72 -5.06 0.38 6.82
N ASN A 73 -6.15 1.06 7.17
CA ASN A 73 -6.35 1.52 8.55
C ASN A 73 -6.57 0.36 9.52
N ALA A 74 -7.27 -0.71 9.10
CA ALA A 74 -7.43 -1.90 9.93
C ALA A 74 -6.08 -2.59 10.17
N LEU A 75 -5.28 -2.79 9.11
CA LEU A 75 -3.93 -3.36 9.22
C LEU A 75 -2.99 -2.47 10.06
N GLY A 76 -2.97 -1.16 9.80
CA GLY A 76 -2.16 -0.21 10.56
C GLY A 76 -2.53 -0.18 12.05
N THR A 77 -3.82 -0.30 12.39
CA THR A 77 -4.27 -0.42 13.78
C THR A 77 -3.78 -1.73 14.42
N SER A 78 -3.83 -2.85 13.70
CA SER A 78 -3.31 -4.14 14.18
C SER A 78 -1.79 -4.10 14.38
N VAL A 79 -1.05 -3.45 13.49
CA VAL A 79 0.40 -3.22 13.64
C VAL A 79 0.69 -2.36 14.86
N ALA A 80 0.05 -1.19 14.97
CA ALA A 80 0.29 -0.25 16.06
C ALA A 80 -0.09 -0.81 17.45
N SER A 81 -1.02 -1.76 17.50
CA SER A 81 -1.40 -2.48 18.72
C SER A 81 -0.55 -3.72 19.03
N GLY A 82 0.38 -4.08 18.14
CA GLY A 82 1.20 -5.29 18.26
C GLY A 82 0.45 -6.60 18.03
N LEU A 83 -0.77 -6.53 17.47
CA LEU A 83 -1.57 -7.71 17.13
C LEU A 83 -1.16 -8.35 15.79
N LEU A 84 -0.45 -7.61 14.95
CA LEU A 84 0.04 -8.07 13.67
C LEU A 84 1.48 -7.62 13.47
N GLU A 85 2.39 -8.59 13.37
CA GLU A 85 3.72 -8.37 12.83
C GLU A 85 3.65 -8.64 11.32
N VAL A 86 3.75 -7.57 10.53
CA VAL A 86 3.63 -7.66 9.07
C VAL A 86 4.98 -8.03 8.47
N GLU A 87 5.02 -9.17 7.80
CA GLU A 87 6.14 -9.66 7.01
C GLU A 87 5.60 -10.35 5.75
N SER A 88 6.43 -10.57 4.75
CA SER A 88 6.07 -11.37 3.57
C SER A 88 5.72 -12.80 3.95
N GLY A 89 4.73 -13.39 3.27
CA GLY A 89 4.27 -14.76 3.50
C GLY A 89 3.19 -14.90 4.58
N ILE A 90 2.69 -13.80 5.15
CA ILE A 90 1.67 -13.82 6.20
C ILE A 90 0.27 -13.66 5.60
N GLY A 91 -0.64 -14.57 5.99
CA GLY A 91 -2.07 -14.45 5.75
C GLY A 91 -2.75 -13.66 6.88
N CYS A 92 -3.64 -12.73 6.53
CA CYS A 92 -4.38 -11.96 7.53
C CYS A 92 -5.78 -11.58 7.03
N TRP A 93 -6.63 -11.12 7.96
CA TRP A 93 -7.98 -10.64 7.65
C TRP A 93 -8.11 -9.18 8.05
N ALA A 94 -8.56 -8.34 7.13
CA ALA A 94 -8.78 -6.91 7.40
C ALA A 94 -9.95 -6.36 6.59
N ALA A 95 -10.81 -5.59 7.25
CA ALA A 95 -11.95 -4.90 6.62
C ALA A 95 -12.86 -5.80 5.74
N GLY A 96 -12.97 -7.10 6.06
CA GLY A 96 -13.78 -8.06 5.30
C GLY A 96 -13.05 -8.74 4.14
N PHE A 97 -11.75 -8.50 3.99
CA PHE A 97 -10.90 -9.14 2.99
C PHE A 97 -9.98 -10.17 3.65
N GLU A 98 -9.84 -11.32 3.01
CA GLU A 98 -8.74 -12.25 3.27
C GLU A 98 -7.54 -11.83 2.41
N LEU A 99 -6.40 -11.62 3.06
CA LEU A 99 -5.21 -11.02 2.47
C LEU A 99 -4.03 -11.97 2.63
N PHE A 100 -3.11 -11.93 1.66
CA PHE A 100 -1.80 -12.56 1.73
C PHE A 100 -0.74 -11.50 1.44
N THR A 101 0.30 -11.44 2.26
CA THR A 101 1.36 -10.45 2.13
C THR A 101 2.52 -10.99 1.30
N ILE A 102 3.06 -10.14 0.43
CA ILE A 102 4.28 -10.42 -0.34
C ILE A 102 5.22 -9.22 -0.26
N ASP A 103 6.52 -9.43 -0.41
CA ASP A 103 7.48 -8.34 -0.46
C ASP A 103 7.26 -7.44 -1.68
N VAL A 104 7.49 -6.14 -1.51
CA VAL A 104 7.58 -5.18 -2.61
C VAL A 104 9.05 -4.80 -2.77
N PRO A 105 9.81 -5.50 -3.65
CA PRO A 105 11.17 -5.09 -3.97
C PRO A 105 11.15 -3.69 -4.58
N ASP A 106 12.24 -2.94 -4.38
CA ASP A 106 12.40 -1.59 -4.94
C ASP A 106 11.26 -0.62 -4.59
N CYS A 107 10.62 -0.82 -3.43
CA CYS A 107 9.49 -0.01 -2.98
C CYS A 107 9.76 1.51 -2.96
N ALA A 108 11.02 1.93 -2.86
CA ALA A 108 11.43 3.34 -2.94
C ALA A 108 11.09 4.02 -4.28
N ASP A 109 10.98 3.24 -5.36
CA ASP A 109 10.64 3.73 -6.69
C ASP A 109 9.13 3.65 -6.98
N ILE A 110 8.33 3.13 -6.04
CA ILE A 110 6.86 3.03 -6.14
C ILE A 110 6.20 3.95 -5.10
N LEU A 111 6.68 3.95 -3.85
CA LEU A 111 6.11 4.68 -2.73
C LEU A 111 6.83 6.03 -2.57
N HIS A 112 6.64 6.94 -3.53
CA HIS A 112 7.38 8.21 -3.56
C HIS A 112 7.22 9.05 -2.30
N ALA A 113 6.00 9.15 -1.74
CA ALA A 113 5.80 9.92 -0.51
C ALA A 113 6.56 9.32 0.69
N ALA A 114 6.70 7.99 0.75
CA ALA A 114 7.50 7.33 1.78
C ALA A 114 8.99 7.61 1.58
N SER A 115 9.47 7.57 0.34
CA SER A 115 10.84 7.97 -0.01
C SER A 115 11.14 9.43 0.36
N ASP A 116 10.19 10.34 0.17
CA ASP A 116 10.35 11.75 0.53
C ASP A 116 10.29 11.99 2.05
N VAL A 117 9.58 11.14 2.80
CA VAL A 117 9.51 11.21 4.27
C VAL A 117 10.74 10.59 4.92
N TYR A 118 11.16 9.40 4.49
CA TYR A 118 12.21 8.60 5.14
C TYR A 118 13.58 8.68 4.49
N GLY A 119 13.63 8.98 3.19
CA GLY A 119 14.80 8.73 2.34
C GLY A 119 14.77 7.33 1.72
N LYS A 120 15.35 7.20 0.51
CA LYS A 120 15.46 5.92 -0.19
C LYS A 120 16.33 4.94 0.60
N GLY A 121 15.86 3.70 0.74
CA GLY A 121 16.57 2.62 1.46
C GLY A 121 16.40 2.67 2.99
N CYS A 122 15.57 3.58 3.51
CA CYS A 122 15.30 3.70 4.94
C CYS A 122 13.98 3.04 5.39
N PHE A 123 13.28 2.37 4.47
CA PHE A 123 12.05 1.65 4.74
C PHE A 123 11.93 0.43 3.82
N SER A 124 11.05 -0.51 4.19
CA SER A 124 10.63 -1.64 3.38
C SER A 124 9.11 -1.60 3.18
N ALA A 125 8.60 -2.37 2.24
CA ALA A 125 7.17 -2.47 2.01
C ALA A 125 6.74 -3.89 1.66
N VAL A 126 5.49 -4.21 2.02
CA VAL A 126 4.79 -5.41 1.57
C VAL A 126 3.52 -5.02 0.84
N GLN A 127 3.08 -5.86 -0.09
CA GLN A 127 1.78 -5.76 -0.70
C GLN A 127 0.82 -6.71 0.02
N ALA A 128 -0.28 -6.17 0.54
CA ALA A 128 -1.42 -6.96 0.99
C ALA A 128 -2.30 -7.35 -0.20
N VAL A 129 -2.12 -8.58 -0.68
CA VAL A 129 -2.82 -9.15 -1.82
C VAL A 129 -4.16 -9.71 -1.35
N TRP A 130 -5.26 -9.10 -1.76
CA TRP A 130 -6.61 -9.62 -1.50
C TRP A 130 -6.92 -10.88 -2.32
N LYS A 131 -7.63 -11.82 -1.70
CA LYS A 131 -8.21 -12.98 -2.40
C LYS A 131 -9.51 -12.60 -3.12
N GLY A 132 -9.74 -13.23 -4.27
CA GLY A 132 -10.99 -13.13 -5.01
C GLY A 132 -12.18 -13.69 -4.23
N CYS A 133 -13.39 -13.47 -4.74
CA CYS A 133 -14.62 -14.01 -4.12
C CYS A 133 -14.66 -15.55 -4.11
N ASP A 134 -13.86 -16.20 -4.96
CA ASP A 134 -13.64 -17.64 -5.01
C ASP A 134 -12.60 -18.12 -3.97
N GLY A 135 -11.99 -17.21 -3.22
CA GLY A 135 -10.95 -17.51 -2.24
C GLY A 135 -9.57 -17.73 -2.84
N SER A 136 -9.35 -17.40 -4.12
CA SER A 136 -8.07 -17.57 -4.79
C SER A 136 -7.27 -16.27 -4.85
N LEU A 137 -5.94 -16.40 -4.70
CA LEU A 137 -4.99 -15.33 -4.99
C LEU A 137 -4.80 -15.16 -6.50
N PRO A 138 -4.31 -13.99 -6.97
CA PRO A 138 -4.14 -13.71 -8.40
C PRO A 138 -3.31 -14.75 -9.17
N TRP A 139 -2.40 -15.44 -8.49
CA TRP A 139 -1.53 -16.48 -9.06
C TRP A 139 -2.04 -17.91 -8.92
N GLU A 140 -3.14 -18.15 -8.18
CA GLU A 140 -3.73 -19.47 -8.01
C GLU A 140 -4.76 -19.83 -9.09
N GLY A 141 -5.20 -18.83 -9.87
CA GLY A 141 -6.21 -18.97 -10.91
C GLY A 141 -5.76 -18.46 -12.28
N ILE A 142 -6.70 -17.98 -13.09
CA ILE A 142 -6.38 -17.24 -14.32
C ILE A 142 -5.79 -15.90 -13.90
N PRO A 143 -4.54 -15.56 -14.30
CA PRO A 143 -3.89 -14.33 -13.86
C PRO A 143 -4.72 -13.11 -14.23
N SER A 144 -5.28 -12.46 -13.21
CA SER A 144 -5.98 -11.17 -13.33
C SER A 144 -5.06 -10.05 -12.83
N THR A 145 -3.84 -10.00 -13.34
CA THR A 145 -2.87 -8.93 -13.02
C THR A 145 -3.34 -7.56 -13.49
N VAL A 146 -4.32 -7.52 -14.41
CA VAL A 146 -4.97 -6.29 -14.88
C VAL A 146 -5.81 -5.64 -13.77
N VAL A 147 -6.43 -6.42 -12.89
CA VAL A 147 -7.25 -5.87 -11.79
C VAL A 147 -6.40 -5.65 -10.56
N GLN A 148 -5.48 -6.58 -10.27
CA GLN A 148 -4.60 -6.51 -9.11
C GLN A 148 -3.17 -6.81 -9.53
N PRO A 149 -2.40 -5.77 -9.89
CA PRO A 149 -0.97 -5.91 -10.15
C PRO A 149 -0.27 -6.46 -8.91
N VAL A 150 0.63 -7.41 -9.14
CA VAL A 150 1.49 -8.00 -8.12
C VAL A 150 2.86 -7.32 -8.26
N LEU A 151 3.30 -6.64 -7.20
CA LEU A 151 4.47 -5.75 -7.20
C LEU A 151 5.78 -6.46 -6.86
N GLY A 152 5.73 -7.73 -6.50
CA GLY A 152 6.90 -8.49 -6.06
C GLY A 152 6.88 -9.95 -6.50
N PRO A 153 7.87 -10.73 -6.03
CA PRO A 153 7.97 -12.14 -6.37
C PRO A 153 6.77 -12.91 -5.81
N LEU A 154 6.31 -13.90 -6.57
CA LEU A 154 5.29 -14.82 -6.08
C LEU A 154 5.89 -15.74 -5.01
N PRO A 155 5.14 -16.10 -3.96
CA PRO A 155 5.57 -17.10 -3.01
C PRO A 155 5.64 -18.46 -3.72
N TYR A 156 6.82 -19.06 -3.79
CA TYR A 156 7.06 -20.41 -4.33
C TYR A 156 7.39 -21.40 -3.22
#